data_AF-A0A133SHV0-F1
#
_entry.id   AF-A0A133SHV0-F1
#
_cell.length_a   1.000
_cell.length_b   1.000
_cell.length_c   1.000
_cell.angle_alpha   90.00
_cell.angle_beta   90.00
_cell.angle_gamma   90.00
#
_symmetry.space_group_name_H-M   'P 1'
#
loop_
_entity.id
_entity.type
_entity.pdbx_description
1 polymer ?
#
loop_
_entity_poly.entity_id
_entity_poly.type
_entity_poly.pdbx_seq_one_letter_code
_entity_poly.pdbx_strand_id
1 'polypeptide(L)'
;MMEENKDTLDLGFAKLDLQRQQRCGFPEVVYCAGKTTDQSVKILEILMEKYDNVIGTRASKEIFDILSAKFPAAQYDELAKMVYQHKDKTIINGDRLISVITAGTSDIPVAEEAALTAEIMGNRVERIYDVGVAGIHRLLARVDDIRKANVNIVVAGMEGALASVVGGLVDKPVIAVPTSIGYGANFHGLSALLAMLNSCAAGISVVNIDNGFGAGRLADTMNSLR
;
A
#
# COMPACT_ATOMS: atom_id res chain seq x y z
N MET A 1 -9.51 -16.91 31.72
CA MET A 1 -8.05 -16.80 31.93
C MET A 1 -7.44 -16.83 30.55
N MET A 2 -6.96 -15.69 30.05
CA MET A 2 -6.25 -15.61 28.77
C MET A 2 -4.83 -16.10 29.02
N GLU A 3 -4.41 -17.18 28.35
CA GLU A 3 -3.02 -17.62 28.37
C GLU A 3 -2.20 -16.67 27.50
N GLU A 4 -1.42 -15.80 28.15
CA GLU A 4 -0.36 -15.04 27.50
C GLU A 4 0.78 -15.98 27.13
N ASN A 5 0.79 -16.46 25.89
CA ASN A 5 2.06 -16.78 25.27
C ASN A 5 2.68 -15.43 24.85
N LYS A 6 3.85 -15.06 25.39
CA LYS A 6 4.45 -13.70 25.37
C LYS A 6 4.53 -12.99 24.00
N ASP A 7 4.29 -13.72 22.91
CA ASP A 7 4.47 -13.26 21.54
C ASP A 7 3.13 -12.98 20.83
N THR A 8 2.03 -13.58 21.28
CA THR A 8 0.72 -13.50 20.63
C THR A 8 -0.43 -13.32 21.61
N LEU A 9 -1.40 -12.46 21.29
CA LEU A 9 -2.62 -12.28 22.07
C LEU A 9 -3.81 -12.98 21.40
N ASP A 10 -4.45 -13.92 22.10
CA ASP A 10 -5.63 -14.64 21.61
C ASP A 10 -6.94 -13.95 22.01
N LEU A 11 -7.74 -13.57 21.02
CA LEU A 11 -9.05 -12.93 21.18
C LEU A 11 -10.21 -13.93 21.00
N GLY A 12 -9.93 -15.21 20.83
CA GLY A 12 -10.89 -16.28 20.52
C GLY A 12 -11.31 -16.34 19.05
N PHE A 13 -11.28 -15.21 18.33
CA PHE A 13 -11.56 -15.13 16.89
C PHE A 13 -10.33 -14.73 16.04
N ALA A 14 -9.24 -14.29 16.69
CA ALA A 14 -7.99 -13.91 16.06
C ALA A 14 -6.84 -14.06 17.06
N LYS A 15 -5.64 -14.35 16.57
CA LYS A 15 -4.40 -14.35 17.36
C LYS A 15 -3.50 -13.24 16.83
N LEU A 16 -3.32 -12.19 17.61
CA LEU A 16 -2.54 -11.01 17.23
C LEU A 16 -1.06 -11.19 17.54
N ASP A 17 -0.21 -10.88 16.57
CA ASP A 17 1.23 -10.88 16.67
C ASP A 17 1.74 -9.55 17.21
N LEU A 18 1.91 -9.51 18.52
CA LEU A 18 2.31 -8.30 19.25
C LEU A 18 3.83 -8.06 19.25
N GLN A 19 4.59 -8.80 18.44
CA GLN A 19 6.04 -8.65 18.29
C GLN A 19 6.46 -8.42 16.82
N ARG A 20 5.49 -8.32 15.91
CA ARG A 20 5.77 -8.14 14.48
C ARG A 20 6.68 -6.96 14.17
N GLN A 21 6.54 -5.86 14.91
CA GLN A 21 7.40 -4.68 14.73
C GLN A 21 8.88 -5.00 14.98
N GLN A 22 9.19 -5.79 16.00
CA GLN A 22 10.57 -6.14 16.36
C GLN A 22 11.19 -7.06 15.30
N ARG A 23 10.41 -7.99 14.74
CA ARG A 23 10.91 -8.96 13.75
C ARG A 23 10.90 -8.42 12.32
N CYS A 24 9.91 -7.60 11.98
CA CYS A 24 9.62 -7.20 10.61
C CYS A 24 9.70 -5.68 10.36
N GLY A 25 10.06 -4.89 11.37
CA GLY A 25 10.23 -3.43 11.27
C GLY A 25 8.93 -2.61 11.32
N PHE A 26 7.75 -3.24 11.28
CA PHE A 26 6.46 -2.56 11.37
C PHE A 26 5.43 -3.42 12.13
N PRO A 27 4.50 -2.83 12.90
CA PRO A 27 3.44 -3.57 13.58
C PRO A 27 2.57 -4.43 12.66
N GLU A 28 1.77 -5.31 13.26
CA GLU A 28 0.76 -6.05 12.51
C GLU A 28 -0.26 -5.11 11.86
N VAL A 29 -0.57 -5.39 10.60
CA VAL A 29 -1.54 -4.64 9.80
C VAL A 29 -2.82 -5.44 9.66
N VAL A 30 -3.95 -4.76 9.80
CA VAL A 30 -5.27 -5.39 9.83
C VAL A 30 -5.92 -5.30 8.46
N TYR A 31 -6.12 -6.44 7.81
CA TYR A 31 -6.98 -6.52 6.63
C TYR A 31 -8.45 -6.53 7.05
N CYS A 32 -9.16 -5.40 6.97
CA CYS A 32 -10.53 -5.27 7.50
C CYS A 32 -11.60 -5.94 6.62
N ALA A 33 -11.37 -6.01 5.31
CA ALA A 33 -12.34 -6.62 4.40
C ALA A 33 -12.59 -8.10 4.74
N GLY A 34 -13.87 -8.50 4.75
CA GLY A 34 -14.31 -9.84 5.11
C GLY A 34 -14.40 -10.13 6.61
N LYS A 35 -13.96 -9.21 7.48
CA LYS A 35 -14.21 -9.26 8.93
C LYS A 35 -15.49 -8.52 9.28
N THR A 36 -16.07 -8.81 10.44
CA THR A 36 -17.11 -7.94 11.00
C THR A 36 -16.51 -6.62 11.49
N THR A 37 -17.33 -5.57 11.57
CA THR A 37 -16.93 -4.26 12.13
C THR A 37 -16.36 -4.44 13.53
N ASP A 38 -17.05 -5.17 14.42
CA ASP A 38 -16.60 -5.43 15.79
C ASP A 38 -15.25 -6.15 15.87
N GLN A 39 -15.01 -7.13 15.00
CA GLN A 39 -13.73 -7.85 14.95
C GLN A 39 -12.60 -6.90 14.54
N SER A 40 -12.83 -6.07 13.53
CA SER A 40 -11.82 -5.11 13.05
C SER A 40 -11.53 -4.04 14.10
N VAL A 41 -12.57 -3.47 14.73
CA VAL A 41 -12.43 -2.49 15.80
C VAL A 41 -11.61 -3.08 16.93
N LYS A 42 -12.01 -4.21 17.52
CA LYS A 42 -11.29 -4.82 18.66
C LYS A 42 -9.80 -5.06 18.38
N ILE A 43 -9.47 -5.54 17.18
CA ILE A 43 -8.07 -5.75 16.79
C ILE A 43 -7.34 -4.42 16.72
N LEU A 44 -7.92 -3.42 16.04
CA LEU A 44 -7.31 -2.11 15.86
C LEU A 44 -7.15 -1.35 17.18
N GLU A 45 -8.10 -1.44 18.11
CA GLU A 45 -8.00 -0.83 19.44
C GLU A 45 -6.74 -1.30 20.17
N ILE A 46 -6.53 -2.63 20.22
CA ILE A 46 -5.37 -3.23 20.90
C ILE A 46 -4.07 -2.75 20.25
N LEU A 47 -4.02 -2.72 18.92
CA LEU A 47 -2.84 -2.25 18.20
C LEU A 47 -2.59 -0.76 18.42
N MET A 48 -3.63 0.08 18.44
CA MET A 48 -3.53 1.54 18.62
C MET A 48 -3.14 1.93 20.05
N GLU A 49 -3.49 1.12 21.05
CA GLU A 49 -3.02 1.27 22.44
C GLU A 49 -1.53 0.94 22.55
N LYS A 50 -1.04 -0.04 21.78
CA LYS A 50 0.34 -0.53 21.87
C LYS A 50 1.34 0.23 21.00
N TYR A 51 0.94 0.69 19.82
CA TYR A 51 1.85 1.22 18.81
C TYR A 51 1.49 2.64 18.39
N ASP A 52 2.50 3.44 18.06
CA ASP A 52 2.32 4.79 17.57
C ASP A 52 1.72 4.84 16.17
N ASN A 53 2.14 3.91 15.31
CA ASN A 53 1.69 3.80 13.93
C ASN A 53 0.96 2.46 13.70
N VAL A 54 -0.28 2.51 13.21
CA VAL A 54 -1.15 1.34 13.01
C VAL A 54 -1.91 1.52 11.71
N ILE A 55 -2.11 0.43 10.96
CA ILE A 55 -2.82 0.43 9.69
C ILE A 55 -3.93 -0.63 9.71
N GLY A 56 -5.13 -0.23 9.29
CA GLY A 56 -6.24 -1.08 8.89
C GLY A 56 -6.59 -0.83 7.42
N THR A 57 -6.28 -1.78 6.54
CA THR A 57 -6.52 -1.69 5.08
C THR A 57 -7.93 -2.13 4.72
N ARG A 58 -8.50 -1.56 3.65
CA ARG A 58 -9.86 -1.87 3.17
C ARG A 58 -10.91 -1.75 4.28
N ALA A 59 -10.75 -0.75 5.13
CA ALA A 59 -11.63 -0.44 6.24
C ALA A 59 -12.82 0.40 5.78
N SER A 60 -13.97 0.19 6.40
CA SER A 60 -15.13 1.07 6.23
C SER A 60 -15.01 2.30 7.11
N LYS A 61 -15.71 3.38 6.72
CA LYS A 61 -15.84 4.57 7.57
C LYS A 61 -16.50 4.26 8.93
N GLU A 62 -17.38 3.25 8.99
CA GLU A 62 -17.99 2.79 10.24
C GLU A 62 -16.94 2.34 11.28
N ILE A 63 -15.90 1.60 10.84
CA ILE A 63 -14.79 1.19 11.71
C ILE A 63 -14.06 2.43 12.26
N PHE A 64 -13.83 3.43 11.42
CA PHE A 64 -13.24 4.70 11.84
C PHE A 64 -14.09 5.43 12.87
N ASP A 65 -15.39 5.60 12.59
CA ASP A 65 -16.29 6.40 13.43
C ASP A 65 -16.29 5.84 14.87
N ILE A 66 -16.29 4.52 15.03
CA ILE A 66 -16.19 3.85 16.34
C ILE A 66 -14.82 4.09 17.00
N LEU A 67 -13.72 3.90 16.26
CA LEU A 67 -12.37 4.06 16.81
C LEU A 67 -12.05 5.52 17.19
N SER A 68 -12.55 6.49 16.41
CA SER A 68 -12.30 7.92 16.62
C SER A 68 -12.82 8.45 17.95
N ALA A 69 -13.86 7.81 18.51
CA ALA A 69 -14.41 8.14 19.82
C ALA A 69 -13.44 7.84 20.98
N LYS A 70 -12.55 6.86 20.80
CA LYS A 70 -11.59 6.41 21.82
C LYS A 70 -10.14 6.79 21.52
N PHE A 71 -9.79 6.92 20.24
CA PHE A 71 -8.44 7.22 19.79
C PHE A 71 -8.41 8.54 19.01
N PRO A 72 -8.08 9.67 19.66
CA PRO A 72 -8.05 10.98 19.00
C PRO A 72 -7.06 11.10 17.83
N ALA A 73 -6.07 10.20 17.77
CA ALA A 73 -5.09 10.13 16.69
C ALA A 73 -5.52 9.22 15.52
N ALA A 74 -6.65 8.53 15.64
CA ALA A 74 -7.21 7.75 14.54
C ALA A 74 -7.62 8.67 13.40
N GLN A 75 -7.34 8.24 12.18
CA GLN A 75 -7.64 8.93 10.94
C GLN A 75 -8.27 7.94 9.95
N TYR A 76 -9.02 8.49 9.00
CA TYR A 76 -9.59 7.72 7.90
C TYR A 76 -9.27 8.42 6.59
N ASP A 77 -8.72 7.66 5.66
CA ASP A 77 -8.54 8.08 4.28
C ASP A 77 -9.61 7.41 3.40
N GLU A 78 -10.45 8.23 2.78
CA GLU A 78 -11.59 7.76 1.98
C GLU A 78 -11.14 7.13 0.65
N LEU A 79 -10.07 7.64 0.05
CA LEU A 79 -9.57 7.13 -1.23
C LEU A 79 -8.86 5.80 -1.03
N ALA A 80 -7.93 5.74 -0.07
CA ALA A 80 -7.21 4.52 0.27
C ALA A 80 -8.11 3.48 0.96
N LYS A 81 -9.27 3.88 1.49
CA LYS A 81 -10.14 3.08 2.35
C LYS A 81 -9.35 2.50 3.53
N MET A 82 -8.60 3.36 4.21
CA MET A 82 -7.72 2.99 5.31
C MET A 82 -8.14 3.70 6.59
N VAL A 83 -8.21 2.94 7.68
CA VAL A 83 -8.16 3.49 9.04
C VAL A 83 -6.75 3.39 9.54
N TYR A 84 -6.21 4.44 10.14
CA TYR A 84 -4.85 4.41 10.63
C TYR A 84 -4.62 5.31 11.83
N GLN A 85 -3.54 5.02 12.56
CA GLN A 85 -2.94 5.91 13.54
C GLN A 85 -1.53 6.23 13.04
N HIS A 86 -1.13 7.51 13.08
CA HIS A 86 0.19 7.95 12.60
C HIS A 86 0.74 9.02 13.55
N LYS A 87 1.19 8.58 14.73
CA LYS A 87 1.74 9.46 15.78
C LYS A 87 3.21 9.77 15.54
N ASP A 88 4.02 8.77 15.16
CA ASP A 88 5.43 8.98 14.80
C ASP A 88 5.55 9.30 13.31
N LYS A 89 5.90 10.55 12.99
CA LYS A 89 6.03 11.07 11.62
C LYS A 89 7.48 11.20 11.16
N THR A 90 8.40 10.49 11.82
CA THR A 90 9.83 10.56 11.50
C THR A 90 10.09 10.05 10.08
N ILE A 91 10.81 10.84 9.28
CA ILE A 91 11.27 10.43 7.95
C ILE A 91 12.56 9.63 8.09
N ILE A 92 12.54 8.34 7.76
CA ILE A 92 13.65 7.41 8.00
C ILE A 92 14.63 7.31 6.83
N ASN A 93 14.20 7.66 5.61
CA ASN A 93 14.98 7.51 4.38
C ASN A 93 15.47 8.85 3.78
N GLY A 94 15.45 9.92 4.57
CA GLY A 94 16.04 11.22 4.20
C GLY A 94 15.38 11.87 2.98
N ASP A 95 16.17 12.07 1.94
CA ASP A 95 15.77 12.66 0.65
C ASP A 95 15.36 11.60 -0.39
N ARG A 96 15.50 10.30 -0.08
CA ARG A 96 15.11 9.22 -0.97
C ARG A 96 13.61 9.20 -1.17
N LEU A 97 13.19 9.05 -2.42
CA LEU A 97 11.81 9.23 -2.85
C LEU A 97 11.21 7.91 -3.34
N ILE A 98 9.94 7.67 -2.99
CA ILE A 98 9.11 6.66 -3.63
C ILE A 98 8.10 7.37 -4.51
N SER A 99 8.02 7.02 -5.79
CA SER A 99 6.96 7.56 -6.66
C SER A 99 5.86 6.52 -6.83
N VAL A 100 4.60 6.94 -6.70
CA VAL A 100 3.41 6.12 -6.93
C VAL A 100 2.68 6.64 -8.16
N ILE A 101 2.57 5.79 -9.16
CA ILE A 101 2.21 6.17 -10.53
C ILE A 101 0.94 5.41 -10.93
N THR A 102 -0.08 6.11 -11.43
CA THR A 102 -1.30 5.45 -11.94
C THR A 102 -1.49 5.60 -13.44
N ALA A 103 -2.08 4.58 -14.05
CA ALA A 103 -2.52 4.66 -15.45
C ALA A 103 -3.74 5.55 -15.61
N GLY A 104 -4.74 5.40 -14.75
CA GLY A 104 -5.94 6.24 -14.77
C GLY A 104 -6.39 6.64 -13.37
N THR A 105 -7.40 7.49 -13.32
CA THR A 105 -8.01 7.93 -12.05
C THR A 105 -8.71 6.80 -11.30
N SER A 106 -9.19 5.77 -12.02
CA SER A 106 -9.81 4.59 -11.42
C SER A 106 -8.85 3.74 -10.57
N ASP A 107 -7.54 3.84 -10.81
CA ASP A 107 -6.50 3.14 -10.05
C ASP A 107 -6.09 3.90 -8.77
N ILE A 108 -6.54 5.15 -8.60
CA ILE A 108 -6.16 6.02 -7.46
C ILE A 108 -6.41 5.37 -6.09
N PRO A 109 -7.53 4.68 -5.82
CA PRO A 109 -7.74 4.05 -4.51
C PRO A 109 -6.63 3.06 -4.11
N VAL A 110 -6.16 2.25 -5.06
CA VAL A 110 -5.06 1.29 -4.82
C VAL A 110 -3.72 2.01 -4.69
N ALA A 111 -3.52 3.08 -5.45
CA ALA A 111 -2.34 3.93 -5.35
C ALA A 111 -2.25 4.70 -4.02
N GLU A 112 -3.37 5.25 -3.53
CA GLU A 112 -3.41 5.91 -2.21
C GLU A 112 -3.17 4.91 -1.08
N GLU A 113 -3.66 3.66 -1.19
CA GLU A 113 -3.31 2.60 -0.22
C GLU A 113 -1.79 2.36 -0.18
N ALA A 114 -1.12 2.31 -1.33
CA ALA A 114 0.34 2.15 -1.41
C ALA A 114 1.09 3.38 -0.89
N ALA A 115 0.68 4.57 -1.30
CA ALA A 115 1.31 5.83 -0.93
C ALA A 115 1.20 6.08 0.59
N LEU A 116 -0.01 5.99 1.14
CA LEU A 116 -0.26 6.19 2.56
C LEU A 116 0.45 5.14 3.42
N THR A 117 0.52 3.88 2.95
CA THR A 117 1.31 2.84 3.63
C THR A 117 2.78 3.23 3.74
N ALA A 118 3.41 3.65 2.64
CA ALA A 118 4.81 4.05 2.64
C ALA A 118 5.07 5.32 3.48
N GLU A 119 4.14 6.28 3.46
CA GLU A 119 4.21 7.50 4.29
C GLU A 119 4.13 7.19 5.80
N ILE A 120 3.22 6.33 6.22
CA ILE A 120 3.10 5.89 7.64
C ILE A 120 4.35 5.11 8.08
N MET A 121 5.08 4.51 7.14
CA MET A 121 6.36 3.85 7.38
C MET A 121 7.56 4.82 7.32
N GLY A 122 7.33 6.13 7.21
CA GLY A 122 8.38 7.15 7.31
C GLY A 122 9.08 7.46 5.98
N ASN A 123 8.45 7.22 4.84
CA ASN A 123 8.99 7.55 3.52
C ASN A 123 8.41 8.85 2.96
N ARG A 124 9.19 9.52 2.12
CA ARG A 124 8.67 10.57 1.23
C ARG A 124 8.05 9.90 0.01
N VAL A 125 6.83 10.30 -0.32
CA VAL A 125 6.10 9.77 -1.46
C VAL A 125 5.68 10.88 -2.41
N GLU A 126 5.92 10.69 -3.70
CA GLU A 126 5.40 11.53 -4.78
C GLU A 126 4.31 10.77 -5.55
N ARG A 127 3.16 11.41 -5.78
CA ARG A 127 2.02 10.83 -6.48
C ARG A 127 1.95 11.39 -7.91
N ILE A 128 1.95 10.51 -8.91
CA ILE A 128 1.91 10.85 -10.34
C ILE A 128 0.69 10.16 -10.97
N TYR A 129 -0.41 10.88 -11.09
CA TYR A 129 -1.69 10.30 -11.50
C TYR A 129 -2.04 10.52 -12.96
N ASP A 130 -2.83 9.58 -13.49
CA ASP A 130 -3.42 9.63 -14.82
C ASP A 130 -2.38 9.80 -15.94
N VAL A 131 -1.36 8.95 -15.93
CA VAL A 131 -0.27 8.91 -16.93
C VAL A 131 -0.28 7.61 -17.73
N GLY A 132 -1.46 7.09 -18.02
CA GLY A 132 -1.65 5.81 -18.72
C GLY A 132 -1.18 5.79 -20.17
N VAL A 133 -1.02 4.58 -20.70
CA VAL A 133 -0.43 4.32 -22.02
C VAL A 133 -1.24 4.91 -23.18
N ALA A 134 -2.57 4.95 -23.08
CA ALA A 134 -3.43 5.61 -24.07
C ALA A 134 -3.10 7.10 -24.27
N GLY A 135 -2.57 7.75 -23.25
CA GLY A 135 -2.09 9.13 -23.28
C GLY A 135 -0.59 9.22 -22.97
N ILE A 136 0.24 8.39 -23.63
CA ILE A 136 1.66 8.22 -23.31
C ILE A 136 2.46 9.52 -23.16
N HIS A 137 2.09 10.57 -23.88
CA HIS A 137 2.70 11.90 -23.76
C HIS A 137 2.62 12.48 -22.33
N ARG A 138 1.57 12.15 -21.55
CA ARG A 138 1.43 12.56 -20.14
C ARG A 138 2.48 11.90 -19.26
N LEU A 139 2.78 10.63 -19.51
CA LEU A 139 3.88 9.91 -18.85
C LEU A 139 5.23 10.51 -19.23
N LEU A 140 5.45 10.72 -20.53
CA LEU A 140 6.71 11.27 -21.05
C LEU A 140 7.03 12.65 -20.47
N ALA A 141 6.01 13.48 -20.24
CA ALA A 141 6.17 14.79 -19.59
C ALA A 141 6.60 14.70 -18.11
N ARG A 142 6.52 13.53 -17.49
CA ARG A 142 6.87 13.26 -16.08
C ARG A 142 8.08 12.34 -15.91
N VAL A 143 8.74 11.95 -17.00
CA VAL A 143 9.86 10.99 -16.96
C VAL A 143 10.98 11.44 -16.03
N ASP A 144 11.33 12.72 -16.01
CA ASP A 144 12.40 13.23 -15.15
C ASP A 144 12.02 13.16 -13.67
N ASP A 145 10.74 13.27 -13.33
CA ASP A 145 10.27 13.10 -11.95
C ASP A 145 10.34 11.62 -11.55
N ILE A 146 9.82 10.73 -12.41
CA ILE A 146 9.84 9.27 -12.22
C ILE A 146 11.27 8.73 -12.05
N ARG A 147 12.25 9.28 -12.77
CA ARG A 147 13.66 8.88 -12.68
C ARG A 147 14.36 9.30 -11.39
N LYS A 148 13.87 10.34 -10.70
CA LYS A 148 14.43 10.78 -9.41
C LYS A 148 14.09 9.81 -8.28
N ALA A 149 13.00 9.04 -8.42
CA ALA A 149 12.57 8.09 -7.41
C ALA A 149 13.62 6.99 -7.19
N ASN A 150 13.79 6.56 -5.94
CA ASN A 150 14.58 5.38 -5.60
C ASN A 150 13.81 4.09 -5.86
N VAL A 151 12.48 4.14 -5.73
CA VAL A 151 11.56 3.04 -6.01
C VAL A 151 10.31 3.59 -6.68
N ASN A 152 9.85 2.95 -7.74
CA ASN A 152 8.64 3.33 -8.46
C ASN A 152 7.55 2.29 -8.23
N ILE A 153 6.42 2.68 -7.64
CA ILE A 153 5.22 1.85 -7.57
C ILE A 153 4.33 2.20 -8.76
N VAL A 154 4.01 1.24 -9.61
CA VAL A 154 3.15 1.44 -10.78
C VAL A 154 1.86 0.67 -10.60
N VAL A 155 0.75 1.40 -10.52
CA VAL A 155 -0.59 0.87 -10.27
C VAL A 155 -1.40 0.99 -11.55
N ALA A 156 -1.80 -0.14 -12.13
CA ALA A 156 -2.53 -0.13 -13.39
C ALA A 156 -3.46 -1.34 -13.56
N GLY A 157 -4.68 -1.06 -14.02
CA GLY A 157 -5.62 -2.04 -14.52
C GLY A 157 -5.52 -2.26 -16.03
N MET A 158 -6.65 -2.63 -16.65
CA MET A 158 -6.77 -2.96 -18.08
C MET A 158 -5.75 -4.03 -18.49
N GLU A 159 -4.88 -3.74 -19.46
CA GLU A 159 -3.78 -4.59 -19.92
C GLU A 159 -2.50 -4.49 -19.07
N GLY A 160 -2.47 -3.65 -18.02
CA GLY A 160 -1.31 -3.52 -17.12
C GLY A 160 -0.03 -2.98 -17.76
N ALA A 161 -0.09 -2.46 -18.99
CA ALA A 161 1.08 -2.13 -19.80
C ALA A 161 1.97 -1.02 -19.23
N LEU A 162 1.41 -0.14 -18.37
CA LEU A 162 2.16 0.97 -17.78
C LEU A 162 3.41 0.50 -17.02
N ALA A 163 3.34 -0.65 -16.34
CA ALA A 163 4.49 -1.20 -15.61
C ALA A 163 5.68 -1.46 -16.53
N SER A 164 5.44 -2.10 -17.69
CA SER A 164 6.47 -2.38 -18.69
C SER A 164 7.05 -1.11 -19.29
N VAL A 165 6.20 -0.10 -19.54
CA VAL A 165 6.64 1.19 -20.08
C VAL A 165 7.54 1.90 -19.06
N VAL A 166 7.11 2.02 -17.81
CA VAL A 166 7.93 2.65 -16.75
C VAL A 166 9.24 1.89 -16.54
N GLY A 167 9.20 0.55 -16.52
CA GLY A 167 10.41 -0.28 -16.40
C GLY A 167 11.41 -0.08 -17.54
N GLY A 168 10.97 0.33 -18.73
CA GLY A 168 11.86 0.71 -19.83
C GLY A 168 12.42 2.14 -19.74
N LEU A 169 11.90 2.97 -18.83
CA LEU A 169 12.25 4.39 -18.70
C LEU A 169 13.16 4.70 -17.51
N VAL A 170 13.30 3.77 -16.56
CA VAL A 170 14.06 3.95 -15.31
C VAL A 170 15.15 2.89 -15.14
N ASP A 171 16.20 3.27 -14.43
CA ASP A 171 17.26 2.38 -13.93
C ASP A 171 17.02 1.94 -12.47
N LYS A 172 15.78 2.06 -11.99
CA LYS A 172 15.35 1.91 -10.59
C LYS A 172 14.35 0.77 -10.44
N PRO A 173 14.23 0.13 -9.27
CA PRO A 173 13.21 -0.88 -9.02
C PRO A 173 11.80 -0.38 -9.31
N VAL A 174 11.00 -1.23 -9.98
CA VAL A 174 9.59 -0.99 -10.25
C VAL A 174 8.76 -2.05 -9.55
N ILE A 175 7.85 -1.62 -8.68
CA ILE A 175 6.86 -2.49 -8.04
C ILE A 175 5.54 -2.32 -8.77
N ALA A 176 5.14 -3.33 -9.52
CA ALA A 176 3.90 -3.33 -10.28
C ALA A 176 2.73 -3.86 -9.44
N VAL A 177 1.65 -3.07 -9.39
CA VAL A 177 0.41 -3.38 -8.69
C VAL A 177 -0.70 -3.53 -9.72
N PRO A 178 -1.06 -4.75 -10.12
CA PRO A 178 -2.19 -4.95 -11.01
C PRO A 178 -3.46 -4.59 -10.25
N THR A 179 -4.38 -3.86 -10.88
CA THR A 179 -5.70 -3.59 -10.30
C THR A 179 -6.78 -4.42 -10.95
N SER A 180 -7.88 -4.62 -10.24
CA SER A 180 -9.10 -5.26 -10.78
C SER A 180 -9.91 -4.35 -11.70
N ILE A 181 -9.41 -3.12 -11.98
CA ILE A 181 -10.03 -2.18 -12.90
C ILE A 181 -9.86 -2.68 -14.33
N GLY A 182 -10.98 -2.81 -15.03
CA GLY A 182 -11.01 -3.07 -16.47
C GLY A 182 -12.30 -3.75 -16.91
N TYR A 183 -12.44 -3.96 -18.22
CA TYR A 183 -13.62 -4.57 -18.81
C TYR A 183 -13.38 -6.06 -19.10
N GLY A 184 -14.41 -6.90 -18.93
CA GLY A 184 -14.53 -8.27 -19.48
C GLY A 184 -13.24 -9.10 -19.51
N ALA A 185 -12.45 -8.94 -20.57
CA ALA A 185 -11.15 -9.58 -20.78
C ALA A 185 -10.08 -9.21 -19.73
N ASN A 186 -10.33 -8.23 -18.86
CA ASN A 186 -9.46 -7.93 -17.74
C ASN A 186 -9.47 -9.07 -16.68
N PHE A 187 -10.58 -9.81 -16.59
CA PHE A 187 -10.81 -10.91 -15.64
C PHE A 187 -10.46 -10.53 -14.19
N HIS A 188 -11.00 -9.41 -13.71
CA HIS A 188 -10.78 -8.88 -12.35
C HIS A 188 -9.29 -8.73 -12.00
N GLY A 189 -8.50 -8.24 -12.96
CA GLY A 189 -7.07 -7.97 -12.80
C GLY A 189 -6.15 -9.11 -13.22
N LEU A 190 -6.67 -10.30 -13.57
CA LEU A 190 -5.83 -11.44 -13.97
C LEU A 190 -5.01 -11.14 -15.22
N SER A 191 -5.61 -10.46 -16.21
CA SER A 191 -4.87 -10.05 -17.42
C SER A 191 -3.70 -9.10 -17.09
N ALA A 192 -3.94 -8.07 -16.27
CA ALA A 192 -2.94 -7.11 -15.84
C ALA A 192 -1.83 -7.81 -15.03
N LEU A 193 -2.20 -8.69 -14.10
CA LEU A 193 -1.26 -9.50 -13.32
C LEU A 193 -0.33 -10.33 -14.22
N LEU A 194 -0.90 -11.08 -15.17
CA LEU A 194 -0.12 -11.91 -16.08
C LEU A 194 0.74 -11.07 -17.03
N ALA A 195 0.24 -9.93 -17.51
CA ALA A 195 1.00 -9.01 -18.35
C ALA A 195 2.20 -8.42 -17.60
N MET A 196 2.00 -7.97 -16.35
CA MET A 196 3.07 -7.43 -15.51
C MET A 196 4.12 -8.50 -15.16
N LEU A 197 3.69 -9.74 -14.87
CA LEU A 197 4.61 -10.86 -14.60
C LEU A 197 5.41 -11.29 -15.83
N ASN A 198 4.82 -11.22 -17.01
CA ASN A 198 5.48 -11.56 -18.28
C ASN A 198 6.27 -10.40 -18.89
N SER A 199 6.39 -9.27 -18.18
CA SER A 199 7.14 -8.12 -18.69
C SER A 199 8.61 -8.45 -18.89
N CYS A 200 9.19 -7.99 -20.00
CA CYS A 200 10.62 -8.13 -20.29
C CYS A 200 11.48 -7.04 -19.66
N ALA A 201 10.87 -6.00 -19.07
CA ALA A 201 11.61 -4.94 -18.40
C ALA A 201 12.25 -5.50 -17.11
N ALA A 202 13.58 -5.52 -17.11
CA ALA A 202 14.34 -5.97 -15.95
C ALA A 202 14.10 -5.00 -14.77
N GLY A 203 13.90 -5.55 -13.57
CA GLY A 203 13.67 -4.75 -12.36
C GLY A 203 12.21 -4.57 -11.95
N ILE A 204 11.26 -5.19 -12.66
CA ILE A 204 9.87 -5.27 -12.22
C ILE A 204 9.68 -6.39 -11.20
N SER A 205 9.05 -6.08 -10.07
CA SER A 205 8.49 -7.04 -9.12
C SER A 205 6.98 -6.81 -9.02
N VAL A 206 6.19 -7.88 -9.03
CA VAL A 206 4.73 -7.79 -9.08
C VAL A 206 4.12 -8.22 -7.75
N VAL A 207 3.21 -7.41 -7.20
CA VAL A 207 2.40 -7.78 -6.04
C VAL A 207 1.04 -8.31 -6.49
N ASN A 208 0.24 -8.82 -5.53
CA ASN A 208 -1.09 -9.32 -5.84
C ASN A 208 -2.06 -8.21 -6.31
N ILE A 209 -3.17 -8.61 -6.91
CA ILE A 209 -4.20 -7.71 -7.42
C ILE A 209 -4.76 -6.84 -6.30
N ASP A 210 -4.84 -5.54 -6.56
CA ASP A 210 -5.31 -4.51 -5.62
C ASP A 210 -4.54 -4.47 -4.28
N ASN A 211 -3.30 -4.96 -4.25
CA ASN A 211 -2.48 -5.01 -3.03
C ASN A 211 -1.58 -3.79 -2.90
N GLY A 212 -2.19 -2.62 -2.71
CA GLY A 212 -1.48 -1.35 -2.50
C GLY A 212 -0.62 -1.40 -1.24
N PHE A 213 -1.13 -1.97 -0.15
CA PHE A 213 -0.38 -2.18 1.08
C PHE A 213 0.92 -2.96 0.86
N GLY A 214 0.84 -4.10 0.17
CA GLY A 214 2.01 -4.93 -0.12
C GLY A 214 3.05 -4.17 -0.94
N ALA A 215 2.60 -3.33 -1.88
CA ALA A 215 3.49 -2.48 -2.66
C ALA A 215 4.17 -1.40 -1.81
N GLY A 216 3.41 -0.69 -0.97
CA GLY A 216 3.93 0.32 -0.06
C GLY A 216 4.96 -0.26 0.92
N ARG A 217 4.68 -1.43 1.52
CA ARG A 217 5.62 -2.11 2.43
C ARG A 217 6.88 -2.61 1.72
N LEU A 218 6.74 -3.16 0.50
CA LEU A 218 7.90 -3.58 -0.28
C LEU A 218 8.76 -2.38 -0.68
N ALA A 219 8.12 -1.27 -1.08
CA ALA A 219 8.82 -0.05 -1.43
C ALA A 219 9.58 0.55 -0.25
N ASP A 220 8.97 0.58 0.95
CA ASP A 220 9.65 0.95 2.19
C ASP A 220 10.89 0.08 2.47
N THR A 221 10.73 -1.25 2.34
CA THR A 221 11.86 -2.19 2.51
C THR A 221 12.98 -1.89 1.53
N MET A 222 12.68 -1.78 0.24
CA MET A 222 13.66 -1.49 -0.81
C MET A 222 14.32 -0.12 -0.60
N ASN A 223 13.53 0.89 -0.24
CA ASN A 223 14.03 2.24 -0.06
C ASN A 223 14.97 2.37 1.16
N SER A 224 14.78 1.51 2.16
CA SER A 224 15.61 1.44 3.37
C SER A 224 16.92 0.67 3.16
N LEU A 225 17.07 -0.07 2.06
CA LEU A 225 18.33 -0.72 1.69
C LEU A 225 19.30 0.33 1.12
N ARG A 226 20.50 0.38 1.70
CA ARG A 226 21.58 1.30 1.34
C ARG A 226 22.52 0.68 0.32
#